data_AF-A0A938MP58-F1
#
_entry.id   AF-A0A938MP58-F1
#
_cell.length_a   1.000
_cell.length_b   1.000
_cell.length_c   1.000
_cell.angle_alpha   90.00
_cell.angle_beta   90.00
_cell.angle_gamma   90.00
#
_symmetry.space_group_name_H-M   'P 1'
#
loop_
_entity.id
_entity.type
_entity.pdbx_description
1 polymer ?
#
loop_
_entity_poly.entity_id
_entity_poly.type
_entity_poly.pdbx_seq_one_letter_code
_entity_poly.pdbx_strand_id
1 'polypeptide(L)'
;MAADRVCQRLHPEPYRTYVVDRNINYTNICVSRCKFCAFNRQKGDADAYVLALDELFRKIDETLALGGTQILMQGGLHPDLKLDFYADMLRAIKGRFRIHIHAFSPPEIVHFARLNGMAPREVIATLKAAGLDTIPGGGAEILVDECRQKISPLKCTADEWLRVMREAHTLGM
;
A
#
# COMPACT_ATOMS: atom_id res chain seq x y z
N MET A 1 9.20 -27.03 -15.74
CA MET A 1 8.77 -27.24 -17.14
C MET A 1 7.30 -26.89 -17.39
N ALA A 2 6.33 -27.26 -16.54
CA ALA A 2 4.91 -26.91 -16.78
C ALA A 2 4.60 -25.40 -16.65
N ALA A 3 5.10 -24.73 -15.59
CA ALA A 3 4.89 -23.29 -15.38
C ALA A 3 5.48 -22.43 -16.52
N ASP A 4 6.67 -22.79 -17.01
CA ASP A 4 7.32 -22.13 -18.13
C ASP A 4 6.49 -22.23 -19.42
N ARG A 5 5.96 -23.43 -19.74
CA ARG A 5 5.05 -23.60 -20.89
C ARG A 5 3.80 -22.73 -20.80
N VAL A 6 3.21 -22.58 -19.61
CA VAL A 6 2.04 -21.70 -19.42
C VAL A 6 2.44 -20.24 -19.59
N CYS A 7 3.58 -19.83 -19.04
CA CYS A 7 4.11 -18.48 -19.20
C CYS A 7 4.35 -18.14 -20.68
N GLN A 8 4.99 -19.02 -21.43
CA GLN A 8 5.23 -18.84 -22.87
C GLN A 8 3.93 -18.79 -23.70
N ARG A 9 2.88 -19.50 -23.26
CA ARG A 9 1.57 -19.45 -23.92
C ARG A 9 0.84 -18.12 -23.68
N LEU A 10 0.92 -17.58 -22.46
CA LEU A 10 0.23 -16.33 -22.08
C LEU A 10 1.03 -15.06 -22.44
N HIS A 11 2.36 -15.18 -22.47
CA HIS A 11 3.32 -14.10 -22.75
C HIS A 11 4.36 -14.60 -23.76
N PRO A 12 3.95 -14.83 -25.03
CA PRO A 12 4.80 -15.40 -26.07
C PRO A 12 5.94 -14.49 -26.51
N GLU A 13 5.91 -13.20 -26.14
CA GLU A 13 6.89 -12.22 -26.56
C GLU A 13 8.30 -12.58 -26.08
N PRO A 14 9.34 -12.23 -26.88
CA PRO A 14 10.73 -12.52 -26.54
C PRO A 14 11.31 -11.59 -25.47
N TYR A 15 10.50 -10.70 -24.90
CA TYR A 15 10.90 -9.77 -23.84
C TYR A 15 10.09 -9.99 -22.56
N ARG A 16 10.59 -9.45 -21.45
CA ARG A 16 9.87 -9.37 -20.18
C ARG A 16 9.78 -7.91 -19.75
N THR A 17 8.65 -7.54 -19.18
CA THR A 17 8.42 -6.18 -18.72
C THR A 17 8.98 -5.99 -17.32
N TYR A 18 9.29 -4.74 -17.00
CA TYR A 18 9.68 -4.31 -15.67
C TYR A 18 9.16 -2.90 -15.45
N VAL A 19 9.11 -2.47 -14.19
CA VAL A 19 8.78 -1.10 -13.79
C VAL A 19 9.96 -0.58 -12.97
N VAL A 20 10.40 0.64 -13.27
CA VAL A 20 11.34 1.36 -12.42
C VAL A 20 10.51 2.10 -11.36
N ASP A 21 10.58 1.59 -10.14
CA ASP A 21 9.74 1.99 -9.01
C ASP A 21 10.63 2.24 -7.78
N ARG A 22 10.14 3.05 -6.84
CA ARG A 22 10.70 3.21 -5.51
C ARG A 22 9.68 2.86 -4.44
N ASN A 23 10.08 1.98 -3.53
CA ASN A 23 9.35 1.77 -2.29
C ASN A 23 9.54 2.97 -1.35
N ILE A 24 8.45 3.61 -0.94
CA ILE A 24 8.44 4.69 0.03
C ILE A 24 7.56 4.30 1.21
N ASN A 25 8.18 4.09 2.36
CA ASN A 25 7.44 3.92 3.59
C ASN A 25 7.27 5.27 4.29
N TYR A 26 6.04 5.80 4.27
CA TYR A 26 5.74 7.12 4.84
C TYR A 26 5.66 7.10 6.37
N THR A 27 5.52 5.92 6.98
CA THR A 27 5.64 5.72 8.43
C THR A 27 5.97 4.27 8.73
N ASN A 28 6.71 4.03 9.81
CA ASN A 28 6.94 2.69 10.37
C ASN A 28 6.09 2.40 11.63
N ILE A 29 5.29 3.37 12.09
CA ILE A 29 4.45 3.22 13.28
C ILE A 29 3.26 2.33 12.95
N CYS A 30 3.10 1.22 13.68
CA CYS A 30 2.15 0.19 13.31
C CYS A 30 1.54 -0.53 14.52
N VAL A 31 0.22 -0.61 14.56
CA VAL A 31 -0.50 -1.37 15.61
C VAL A 31 -0.56 -2.89 15.35
N SER A 32 -0.21 -3.36 14.15
CA SER A 32 -0.41 -4.76 13.75
C SER A 32 0.53 -5.76 14.44
N ARG A 33 1.74 -5.33 14.81
CA ARG A 33 2.76 -6.12 15.53
C ARG A 33 3.02 -7.52 14.93
N CYS A 34 3.17 -7.61 13.61
CA CYS A 34 3.48 -8.87 12.93
C CYS A 34 4.82 -9.43 13.40
N LYS A 35 4.86 -10.72 13.77
CA LYS A 35 6.06 -11.39 14.31
C LYS A 35 7.23 -11.49 13.32
N PHE A 36 6.94 -11.43 12.03
CA PHE A 36 7.93 -11.51 10.95
C PHE A 36 8.36 -10.14 10.41
N CYS A 37 7.76 -9.04 10.88
CA CYS A 37 7.99 -7.73 10.31
C CYS A 37 9.07 -6.97 11.10
N ALA A 38 10.28 -6.86 10.55
CA ALA A 38 11.35 -6.07 11.17
C ALA A 38 11.11 -4.54 11.09
N PHE A 39 10.16 -4.10 10.26
CA PHE A 39 9.87 -2.70 10.00
C PHE A 39 8.99 -2.04 11.08
N ASN A 40 8.11 -2.78 11.73
CA ASN A 40 7.09 -2.20 12.61
C ASN A 40 7.69 -1.57 13.88
N ARG A 41 7.19 -0.39 14.25
CA ARG A 41 7.51 0.32 15.50
C ARG A 41 6.26 0.73 16.25
N GLN A 42 6.38 0.83 17.57
CA GLN A 42 5.44 1.55 18.40
C GLN A 42 5.74 3.05 18.32
N LYS A 43 4.72 3.89 18.56
CA LYS A 43 4.85 5.35 18.46
C LYS A 43 5.95 5.95 19.35
N GLY A 44 6.29 5.28 20.46
CA GLY A 44 7.32 5.71 21.39
C GLY A 44 8.72 5.15 21.14
N ASP A 45 8.89 4.29 20.12
CA ASP A 45 10.21 3.75 19.80
C ASP A 45 11.13 4.85 19.24
N ALA A 46 12.42 4.78 19.55
CA ALA A 46 13.37 5.84 19.21
C ALA A 46 13.54 6.08 17.70
N ASP A 47 13.31 5.05 16.89
CA ASP A 47 13.36 5.08 15.43
C ASP A 47 11.96 5.10 14.78
N ALA A 48 10.91 5.41 15.54
CA ALA A 48 9.57 5.64 15.01
C ALA A 48 9.50 6.95 14.23
N TYR A 49 8.84 6.94 13.06
CA TYR A 49 8.73 8.14 12.23
C TYR A 49 7.43 8.23 11.44
N VAL A 50 7.10 9.47 11.05
CA VAL A 50 6.22 9.81 9.93
C VAL A 50 7.02 10.76 9.05
N LEU A 51 7.15 10.47 7.76
CA LEU A 51 7.93 11.30 6.85
C LEU A 51 7.25 12.66 6.67
N ALA A 52 8.06 13.73 6.67
CA ALA A 52 7.61 15.03 6.20
C ALA A 52 7.38 15.00 4.67
N LEU A 53 6.45 15.84 4.19
CA LEU A 53 6.16 15.92 2.74
C LEU A 53 7.39 16.27 1.92
N ASP A 54 8.26 17.17 2.39
CA ASP A 54 9.48 17.54 1.66
C ASP A 54 10.44 16.36 1.48
N GLU A 55 10.55 15.49 2.48
CA GLU A 55 11.34 14.27 2.36
C GLU A 55 10.69 13.29 1.37
N LEU A 56 9.37 13.13 1.42
CA LEU A 56 8.62 12.32 0.47
C LEU A 56 8.81 12.83 -0.98
N PHE A 57 8.72 14.14 -1.19
CA PHE A 57 8.91 14.79 -2.47
C PHE A 57 10.32 14.60 -3.00
N ARG A 58 11.35 14.78 -2.17
CA ARG A 58 12.73 14.50 -2.55
C ARG A 58 12.90 13.05 -3.03
N LYS A 59 12.28 12.08 -2.36
CA LYS A 59 12.32 10.68 -2.79
C LYS A 59 11.66 10.46 -4.15
N ILE A 60 10.57 11.18 -4.45
CA ILE A 60 9.89 11.13 -5.75
C ILE A 60 10.72 11.80 -6.85
N ASP A 61 11.32 12.96 -6.57
CA ASP A 61 12.23 13.66 -7.48
C ASP A 61 13.41 12.75 -7.88
N GLU A 62 14.04 12.09 -6.89
CA GLU A 62 15.10 11.10 -7.13
C GLU A 62 14.61 9.93 -8.00
N THR A 63 13.39 9.41 -7.78
CA THR A 63 12.81 8.34 -8.60
C THR A 63 12.64 8.79 -10.05
N LEU A 64 12.09 9.98 -10.28
CA LEU A 64 11.87 10.52 -11.63
C LEU A 64 13.20 10.80 -12.34
N ALA A 65 14.21 11.30 -11.62
CA ALA A 65 15.55 11.54 -12.16
C ALA A 65 16.24 10.26 -12.66
N LEU A 66 15.88 9.10 -12.08
CA LEU A 66 16.35 7.78 -12.49
C LEU A 66 15.47 7.13 -13.58
N GLY A 67 14.50 7.85 -14.13
CA GLY A 67 13.56 7.34 -15.14
C GLY A 67 12.44 6.46 -14.55
N GLY A 68 12.21 6.53 -13.24
CA GLY A 68 11.11 5.86 -12.58
C GLY A 68 9.75 6.40 -13.00
N THR A 69 8.75 5.53 -13.09
CA THR A 69 7.38 5.87 -13.51
C THR A 69 6.35 5.65 -12.41
N GLN A 70 6.74 5.00 -11.32
CA GLN A 70 5.87 4.61 -10.22
C GLN A 70 6.54 4.85 -8.86
N ILE A 71 5.71 5.07 -7.85
CA ILE A 71 6.05 4.85 -6.44
C ILE A 71 5.15 3.76 -5.85
N LEU A 72 5.75 2.81 -5.14
CA LEU A 72 5.08 1.89 -4.23
C LEU A 72 5.09 2.49 -2.82
N MET A 73 3.95 2.98 -2.35
CA MET A 73 3.86 3.68 -1.08
C MET A 73 3.01 2.93 -0.05
N GLN A 74 3.65 2.40 1.00
CA GLN A 74 2.99 1.61 2.04
C GLN A 74 3.61 1.92 3.40
N GLY A 75 2.80 2.01 4.45
CA GLY A 75 3.26 2.33 5.79
C GLY A 75 2.77 1.35 6.85
N GLY A 76 3.11 1.67 8.10
CA GLY A 76 2.49 1.02 9.25
C GLY A 76 1.03 1.42 9.44
N LEU A 77 0.28 0.58 10.17
CA LEU A 77 -1.10 0.88 10.59
C LEU A 77 -1.06 1.91 11.72
N HIS A 78 -0.90 3.19 11.36
CA HIS A 78 -0.71 4.27 12.33
C HIS A 78 -2.00 4.51 13.14
N PRO A 79 -1.98 4.57 14.48
CA PRO A 79 -3.19 4.68 15.30
C PRO A 79 -3.95 6.01 15.13
N ASP A 80 -3.22 7.10 14.88
CA ASP A 80 -3.79 8.46 14.94
C ASP A 80 -4.02 9.13 13.57
N LEU A 81 -3.42 8.61 12.48
CA LEU A 81 -3.52 9.24 11.17
C LEU A 81 -4.86 8.85 10.53
N LYS A 82 -5.72 9.85 10.32
CA LYS A 82 -7.05 9.70 9.72
C LYS A 82 -6.98 9.75 8.19
N LEU A 83 -8.11 9.48 7.53
CA LEU A 83 -8.17 9.37 6.07
C LEU A 83 -7.69 10.65 5.36
N ASP A 84 -8.01 11.81 5.93
CA ASP A 84 -7.64 13.12 5.36
C ASP A 84 -6.14 13.30 5.20
N PHE A 85 -5.33 12.81 6.16
CA PHE A 85 -3.87 12.84 6.05
C PHE A 85 -3.39 12.16 4.75
N TYR A 86 -3.95 10.98 4.45
CA TYR A 86 -3.58 10.20 3.27
C TYR A 86 -4.09 10.85 1.99
N ALA A 87 -5.33 11.35 2.00
CA ALA A 87 -5.90 12.04 0.85
C ALA A 87 -5.15 13.34 0.53
N ASP A 88 -4.79 14.13 1.54
CA ASP A 88 -4.01 15.35 1.37
C ASP A 88 -2.60 15.06 0.87
N MET A 89 -1.96 14.01 1.39
CA MET A 89 -0.66 13.53 0.88
C MET A 89 -0.75 13.16 -0.61
N LEU A 90 -1.78 12.40 -1.03
CA LEU A 90 -1.97 12.05 -2.44
C LEU A 90 -2.18 13.28 -3.33
N ARG A 91 -3.05 14.22 -2.90
CA ARG A 91 -3.31 15.46 -3.64
C ARG A 91 -2.04 16.29 -3.79
N ALA A 92 -1.25 16.40 -2.73
CA ALA A 92 0.01 17.13 -2.74
C ALA A 92 1.03 16.50 -3.71
N ILE A 93 1.12 15.17 -3.75
CA ILE A 93 1.96 14.45 -4.73
C ILE A 93 1.46 14.72 -6.15
N LYS A 94 0.16 14.51 -6.44
CA LYS A 94 -0.40 14.70 -7.79
C LYS A 94 -0.36 16.14 -8.28
N GLY A 95 -0.42 17.11 -7.36
CA GLY A 95 -0.29 18.53 -7.68
C GLY A 95 1.13 18.93 -8.11
N ARG A 96 2.15 18.16 -7.72
CA ARG A 96 3.57 18.44 -8.00
C ARG A 96 4.18 17.51 -9.04
N PHE A 97 3.76 16.25 -9.08
CA PHE A 97 4.41 15.20 -9.86
C PHE A 97 3.45 14.47 -10.78
N ARG A 98 3.94 14.14 -11.99
CA ARG A 98 3.29 13.20 -12.88
C ARG A 98 3.88 11.81 -12.69
N ILE A 99 3.46 11.12 -11.63
CA ILE A 99 3.92 9.78 -11.28
C ILE A 99 2.72 8.86 -10.98
N HIS A 100 2.85 7.56 -11.26
CA HIS A 100 1.88 6.55 -10.87
C HIS A 100 2.02 6.23 -9.38
N ILE A 101 0.93 6.36 -8.64
CA ILE A 101 0.85 6.11 -7.20
C ILE A 101 0.22 4.74 -6.99
N HIS A 102 1.07 3.75 -6.73
CA HIS A 102 0.68 2.42 -6.32
C HIS A 102 0.79 2.33 -4.79
N ALA A 103 -0.31 2.56 -4.06
CA ALA A 103 -0.21 2.81 -2.62
C ALA A 103 -1.32 2.16 -1.79
N PHE A 104 -1.01 2.03 -0.50
CA PHE A 104 -1.85 1.48 0.56
C PHE A 104 -2.24 0.01 0.35
N SER A 105 -1.74 -0.86 1.21
CA SER A 105 -2.15 -2.26 1.25
C SER A 105 -3.62 -2.42 1.70
N PRO A 106 -4.28 -3.53 1.36
CA PRO A 106 -5.62 -3.83 1.88
C PRO A 106 -5.77 -3.75 3.41
N PRO A 107 -4.79 -4.20 4.23
CA PRO A 107 -4.82 -3.95 5.68
C PRO A 107 -4.82 -2.47 6.07
N GLU A 108 -4.10 -1.60 5.34
CA GLU A 108 -4.14 -0.15 5.56
C GLU A 108 -5.53 0.40 5.26
N ILE A 109 -6.15 0.00 4.14
CA ILE A 109 -7.53 0.40 3.80
C ILE A 109 -8.54 -0.02 4.88
N VAL A 110 -8.44 -1.27 5.38
CA VAL A 110 -9.29 -1.75 6.48
C VAL A 110 -9.06 -0.94 7.75
N HIS A 111 -7.80 -0.61 8.05
CA HIS A 111 -7.45 0.21 9.21
C HIS A 111 -8.00 1.63 9.09
N PHE A 112 -7.89 2.26 7.92
CA PHE A 112 -8.48 3.58 7.66
C PHE A 112 -10.01 3.53 7.78
N ALA A 113 -10.64 2.52 7.22
CA ALA A 113 -12.08 2.30 7.34
C ALA A 113 -12.53 2.27 8.81
N ARG A 114 -11.84 1.48 9.64
CA ARG A 114 -12.11 1.39 11.09
C ARG A 114 -11.86 2.71 11.82
N LEU A 115 -10.73 3.39 11.55
CA LEU A 115 -10.39 4.65 12.21
C LEU A 115 -11.36 5.79 11.89
N ASN A 116 -11.99 5.76 10.73
CA ASN A 116 -12.89 6.82 10.27
C ASN A 116 -14.37 6.40 10.34
N GLY A 117 -14.69 5.18 10.78
CA GLY A 117 -16.06 4.68 10.84
C GLY A 117 -16.72 4.55 9.45
N MET A 118 -15.92 4.28 8.40
CA MET A 118 -16.34 4.24 7.00
C MET A 118 -16.32 2.82 6.44
N ALA A 119 -17.06 2.57 5.37
CA ALA A 119 -16.90 1.35 4.59
C ALA A 119 -15.58 1.38 3.78
N PRO A 120 -14.90 0.24 3.57
CA PRO A 120 -13.69 0.19 2.74
C PRO A 120 -13.87 0.77 1.33
N ARG A 121 -15.05 0.57 0.73
CA ARG A 121 -15.39 1.13 -0.59
C ARG A 121 -15.32 2.66 -0.60
N GLU A 122 -15.83 3.32 0.44
CA GLU A 122 -15.83 4.79 0.56
C GLU A 122 -14.43 5.34 0.76
N VAL A 123 -13.62 4.63 1.55
CA VAL A 123 -12.18 4.92 1.72
C VAL A 123 -11.47 4.86 0.37
N ILE A 124 -11.64 3.76 -0.39
CA ILE A 124 -11.00 3.59 -1.69
C ILE A 124 -11.46 4.68 -2.68
N ALA A 125 -12.77 4.98 -2.72
CA ALA A 125 -13.31 6.04 -3.57
C ALA A 125 -12.72 7.42 -3.23
N THR A 126 -12.55 7.71 -1.93
CA THR A 126 -11.95 8.96 -1.45
C THR A 126 -10.47 9.06 -1.86
N LEU A 127 -9.70 7.98 -1.67
CA LEU A 127 -8.29 7.92 -2.06
C LEU A 127 -8.11 8.00 -3.57
N LYS A 128 -8.97 7.32 -4.34
CA LYS A 128 -9.00 7.41 -5.81
C LYS A 128 -9.24 8.84 -6.26
N ALA A 129 -10.24 9.52 -5.70
CA ALA A 129 -10.53 10.92 -6.00
C ALA A 129 -9.38 11.86 -5.59
N ALA A 130 -8.60 11.50 -4.56
CA ALA A 130 -7.42 12.23 -4.12
C ALA A 130 -6.17 11.97 -4.99
N GLY A 131 -6.20 10.97 -5.88
CA GLY A 131 -5.11 10.68 -6.81
C GLY A 131 -4.45 9.32 -6.67
N LEU A 132 -5.03 8.38 -5.92
CA LEU A 132 -4.56 6.99 -5.90
C LEU A 132 -4.85 6.30 -7.23
N ASP A 133 -3.84 5.73 -7.89
CA ASP A 133 -4.04 5.06 -9.17
C ASP A 133 -4.34 3.56 -9.01
N THR A 134 -3.61 2.86 -8.14
CA THR A 134 -3.75 1.40 -7.93
C THR A 134 -3.40 0.98 -6.50
N ILE A 135 -3.89 -0.19 -6.09
CA ILE A 135 -3.67 -0.76 -4.75
C ILE A 135 -2.71 -1.97 -4.84
N PRO A 136 -1.60 -2.01 -4.09
CA PRO A 136 -0.68 -3.15 -4.04
C PRO A 136 -1.27 -4.35 -3.28
N GLY A 137 -0.90 -5.55 -3.70
CA GLY A 137 -1.32 -6.82 -3.08
C GLY A 137 -0.64 -7.14 -1.74
N GLY A 138 0.02 -6.18 -1.10
CA GLY A 138 0.73 -6.39 0.17
C GLY A 138 -0.21 -6.81 1.31
N GLY A 139 0.33 -7.53 2.29
CA GLY A 139 -0.41 -7.87 3.51
C GLY A 139 -1.38 -9.05 3.42
N ALA A 140 -1.39 -9.77 2.29
CA ALA A 140 -2.08 -11.04 2.15
C ALA A 140 -1.44 -12.12 3.03
N GLU A 141 -0.12 -12.15 3.15
CA GLU A 141 0.65 -13.16 3.89
C GLU A 141 0.19 -14.59 3.55
N ILE A 142 -0.52 -15.23 4.49
CA ILE A 142 -1.22 -16.50 4.31
C ILE A 142 -2.72 -16.22 4.49
N LEU A 143 -3.53 -16.67 3.53
CA LEU A 143 -4.99 -16.50 3.53
C LEU A 143 -5.72 -17.60 4.32
N VAL A 144 -5.10 -18.04 5.42
CA VAL A 144 -5.66 -18.99 6.38
C VAL A 144 -5.65 -18.31 7.74
N ASP A 145 -6.82 -17.98 8.26
CA ASP A 145 -6.93 -17.14 9.46
C ASP A 145 -6.24 -17.76 10.68
N GLU A 146 -6.23 -19.10 10.82
CA GLU A 146 -5.48 -19.76 11.89
C GLU A 146 -3.97 -19.44 11.84
N CYS A 147 -3.37 -19.44 10.65
CA CYS A 147 -1.98 -19.01 10.46
C CYS A 147 -1.82 -17.53 10.78
N ARG A 148 -2.73 -16.68 10.29
CA ARG A 148 -2.71 -15.22 10.52
C ARG A 148 -2.76 -14.89 12.00
N GLN A 149 -3.58 -15.56 12.79
CA GLN A 149 -3.65 -15.36 14.23
C GLN A 149 -2.33 -15.68 14.93
N LYS A 150 -1.56 -16.63 14.41
CA LYS A 150 -0.23 -16.96 14.96
C LYS A 150 0.82 -15.90 14.63
N ILE A 151 0.75 -15.25 13.46
CA ILE A 151 1.84 -14.41 12.94
C ILE A 151 1.55 -12.90 12.90
N SER A 152 0.29 -12.50 12.79
CA SER A 152 -0.17 -11.11 12.64
C SER A 152 -1.62 -10.93 13.13
N PRO A 153 -1.92 -11.21 14.42
CA PRO A 153 -3.29 -11.29 14.95
C PRO A 153 -4.07 -9.97 14.90
N LEU A 154 -3.38 -8.83 14.90
CA LEU A 154 -4.00 -7.50 14.87
C LEU A 154 -4.14 -6.93 13.45
N LYS A 155 -3.81 -7.72 12.42
CA LYS A 155 -4.04 -7.37 11.01
C LYS A 155 -5.48 -7.71 10.60
N CYS A 156 -5.89 -7.29 9.40
CA CYS A 156 -7.19 -7.69 8.84
C CYS A 156 -7.28 -9.20 8.62
N THR A 157 -8.49 -9.75 8.57
CA THR A 157 -8.74 -11.16 8.20
C THR A 157 -8.48 -11.41 6.71
N ALA A 158 -8.46 -12.67 6.30
CA ALA A 158 -8.40 -13.03 4.88
C ALA A 158 -9.61 -12.46 4.09
N ASP A 159 -10.82 -12.57 4.65
CA ASP A 159 -12.04 -12.07 4.00
C ASP A 159 -12.05 -10.55 3.86
N GLU A 160 -11.54 -9.82 4.85
CA GLU A 160 -11.40 -8.37 4.77
C GLU A 160 -10.40 -7.95 3.69
N TRP A 161 -9.27 -8.67 3.60
CA TRP A 161 -8.27 -8.45 2.55
C TRP A 161 -8.89 -8.66 1.16
N LEU A 162 -9.59 -9.79 0.97
CA LEU A 162 -10.27 -10.11 -0.28
C LEU A 162 -11.39 -9.10 -0.62
N ARG A 163 -12.11 -8.61 0.40
CA ARG A 163 -13.16 -7.61 0.22
C ARG A 163 -12.59 -6.31 -0.32
N VAL A 164 -11.48 -5.81 0.23
CA VAL A 164 -10.85 -4.58 -0.28
C VAL A 164 -10.45 -4.74 -1.74
N MET A 165 -9.79 -5.85 -2.10
CA MET A 165 -9.41 -6.11 -3.50
C MET A 165 -10.62 -6.14 -4.43
N ARG A 166 -11.72 -6.80 -4.00
CA ARG A 166 -12.97 -6.83 -4.76
C ARG A 166 -13.56 -5.44 -4.96
N GLU A 167 -13.64 -4.63 -3.90
CA GLU A 167 -14.16 -3.26 -3.99
C GLU A 167 -13.29 -2.39 -4.91
N ALA A 168 -11.96 -2.50 -4.81
CA ALA A 168 -11.02 -1.81 -5.69
C ALA A 168 -11.29 -2.15 -7.17
N HIS A 169 -11.41 -3.44 -7.52
CA HIS A 169 -11.76 -3.86 -8.88
C HIS A 169 -13.13 -3.30 -9.33
N THR A 170 -14.14 -3.28 -8.45
CA THR A 170 -15.46 -2.71 -8.82
C THR A 170 -15.42 -1.20 -9.06
N LEU A 171 -14.43 -0.51 -8.49
CA LEU A 171 -14.17 0.91 -8.71
C LEU A 171 -13.26 1.14 -9.93
N GLY A 172 -12.90 0.11 -10.69
CA GLY A 172 -12.06 0.21 -11.88
C GLY A 172 -10.60 0.54 -11.57
N MET A 173 -10.09 -0.01 -10.47
CA MET A 173 -8.66 0.00 -10.11
C MET A 173 -8.03 -1.37 -10.32
#